data_AF-A0A835KT72-F1
#
_entry.id   AF-A0A835KT72-F1
#
_cell.length_a   1.000
_cell.length_b   1.000
_cell.length_c   1.000
_cell.angle_alpha   90.00
_cell.angle_beta   90.00
_cell.angle_gamma   90.00
#
_symmetry.space_group_name_H-M   'P 1'
#
loop_
_entity.id
_entity.type
_entity.pdbx_description
1 polymer ?
#
loop_
_entity_poly.entity_id
_entity_poly.type
_entity_poly.pdbx_seq_one_letter_code
_entity_poly.pdbx_strand_id
1 'polypeptide(L)'
;MELIKSRATVCALLLALLVLTRTYADDGGGAMVAVEARVCTGKSQHHSFPCLSDRLCTNQCIKEGGWTAGSCHHRFCTCQKAC
;
A
#
# COMPACT_ATOMS: atom_id res chain seq x y z
N MET A 1 15.18 -22.07 -44.79
CA MET A 1 14.74 -20.83 -44.11
C MET A 1 13.46 -21.04 -43.27
N GLU A 2 13.19 -22.26 -42.78
CA GLU A 2 11.96 -22.53 -41.99
C GLU A 2 12.24 -22.53 -40.47
N LEU A 3 13.46 -22.91 -40.05
CA LEU A 3 13.85 -22.92 -38.64
C LEU A 3 13.95 -21.51 -38.01
N ILE A 4 14.30 -20.49 -38.80
CA ILE A 4 14.42 -19.10 -38.30
C ILE A 4 13.03 -18.54 -38.03
N LYS A 5 12.05 -18.82 -38.90
CA LYS A 5 10.65 -18.42 -38.72
C LYS A 5 10.06 -19.10 -37.48
N SER A 6 10.37 -20.38 -37.26
CA SER A 6 9.98 -21.15 -36.07
C SER A 6 10.58 -20.58 -34.78
N ARG A 7 11.86 -20.22 -34.76
CA ARG A 7 12.49 -19.57 -33.59
C ARG A 7 11.92 -18.18 -33.35
N ALA A 8 11.66 -17.41 -34.40
CA ALA A 8 11.08 -16.08 -34.30
C ALA A 8 9.62 -16.11 -33.82
N THR A 9 8.82 -17.07 -34.28
CA THR A 9 7.44 -17.25 -33.78
C THR A 9 7.41 -17.77 -32.37
N VAL A 10 8.32 -18.67 -31.98
CA VAL A 10 8.46 -19.11 -30.57
C VAL A 10 8.84 -17.92 -29.69
N CYS A 11 9.81 -17.09 -30.10
CA CYS A 11 10.16 -15.87 -29.37
C CYS A 11 8.98 -14.88 -29.30
N ALA A 12 8.24 -14.68 -30.39
CA ALA A 12 7.07 -13.80 -30.40
C ALA A 12 5.95 -14.31 -29.49
N LEU A 13 5.70 -15.62 -29.47
CA LEU A 13 4.74 -16.26 -28.57
C LEU A 13 5.17 -16.15 -27.11
N LEU A 14 6.46 -16.36 -26.81
CA LEU A 14 7.01 -16.20 -25.46
C LEU A 14 6.91 -14.74 -24.98
N LEU A 15 7.19 -13.77 -25.85
CA LEU A 15 7.03 -12.35 -25.55
C LEU A 15 5.55 -11.98 -25.35
N ALA A 16 4.64 -12.49 -26.17
CA ALA A 16 3.20 -12.28 -26.01
C ALA A 16 2.67 -12.88 -24.70
N LEU A 17 3.11 -14.10 -24.35
CA LEU A 17 2.80 -14.72 -23.06
C LEU A 17 3.37 -13.91 -21.89
N LEU A 18 4.61 -13.40 -22.00
CA LEU A 18 5.21 -12.54 -20.98
C LEU A 18 4.42 -11.24 -20.79
N VAL A 19 3.96 -10.60 -21.87
CA VAL A 19 3.13 -9.39 -21.81
C VAL A 19 1.77 -9.70 -21.17
N LEU A 20 1.14 -10.82 -21.54
CA LEU A 20 -0.11 -11.26 -20.90
C LEU A 20 0.10 -11.57 -19.41
N THR A 21 1.18 -12.25 -19.04
CA THR A 21 1.50 -12.47 -17.62
C THR A 21 1.83 -11.18 -16.90
N ARG A 22 2.39 -10.14 -17.55
CA ARG A 22 2.49 -8.81 -16.92
C ARG A 22 1.13 -8.19 -16.74
N THR A 23 0.19 -8.30 -17.68
CA THR A 23 -1.17 -7.77 -17.45
C THR A 23 -1.96 -8.55 -16.40
N TYR A 24 -1.65 -9.84 -16.18
CA TYR A 24 -2.23 -10.64 -15.09
C TYR A 24 -1.46 -10.55 -13.77
N ALA A 25 -0.16 -10.23 -13.80
CA ALA A 25 0.69 -10.03 -12.62
C ALA A 25 0.75 -8.55 -12.19
N ASP A 26 0.22 -7.63 -12.99
CA ASP A 26 -0.17 -6.28 -12.61
C ASP A 26 -1.62 -6.24 -12.10
N ASP A 27 -2.16 -7.39 -11.67
CA ASP A 27 -3.21 -7.49 -10.65
C ASP A 27 -2.62 -8.01 -9.32
N GLY A 28 -1.28 -7.88 -9.16
CA GLY A 28 -0.59 -7.94 -7.87
C GLY A 28 -0.35 -6.54 -7.27
N GLY A 29 -0.47 -5.50 -8.10
CA GLY A 29 -0.92 -4.18 -7.66
C GLY A 29 -2.43 -4.25 -7.62
N GLY A 30 -2.97 -5.03 -6.68
CA GLY A 30 -4.40 -5.10 -6.46
C GLY A 30 -4.91 -3.68 -6.46
N ALA A 31 -5.67 -3.33 -7.49
CA ALA A 31 -6.80 -2.45 -7.32
C ALA A 31 -7.77 -3.20 -6.39
N MET A 32 -7.35 -3.40 -5.14
CA MET A 32 -8.23 -3.12 -4.05
C MET A 32 -8.78 -1.75 -4.42
N VAL A 33 -10.01 -1.77 -4.91
CA VAL A 33 -10.96 -0.73 -4.59
C VAL A 33 -10.86 -0.66 -3.08
N ALA A 34 -9.90 0.14 -2.61
CA ALA A 34 -9.96 0.73 -1.32
C ALA A 34 -11.23 1.55 -1.46
N VAL A 35 -12.35 0.93 -1.08
CA VAL A 35 -13.29 1.63 -0.24
C VAL A 35 -12.37 2.19 0.84
N GLU A 36 -11.84 3.39 0.61
CA GLU A 36 -11.25 4.16 1.67
C GLU A 36 -12.42 4.31 2.63
N ALA A 37 -12.51 3.37 3.59
CA ALA A 37 -13.17 3.64 4.85
C ALA A 37 -12.61 5.02 5.19
N ARG A 38 -13.47 6.05 5.19
CA ARG A 38 -12.99 7.41 5.18
C ARG A 38 -12.10 7.49 6.40
N VAL A 39 -10.80 7.70 6.21
CA VAL A 39 -9.89 7.66 7.34
C VAL A 39 -9.94 9.05 7.93
N CYS A 40 -10.64 9.20 9.03
CA CYS A 40 -10.61 10.44 9.77
C CYS A 40 -9.24 10.54 10.42
N THR A 41 -8.47 11.55 10.00
CA THR A 41 -7.17 11.88 10.59
C THR A 41 -7.36 13.00 11.61
N GLY A 42 -6.77 12.87 12.80
CA GLY A 42 -6.72 13.94 13.79
C GLY A 42 -5.33 14.07 14.39
N LYS A 43 -4.99 15.29 14.82
CA LYS A 43 -3.79 15.52 15.64
C LYS A 43 -4.05 14.94 17.03
N SER A 44 -3.15 14.08 17.50
CA SER A 44 -3.12 13.68 18.91
C SER A 44 -2.99 14.93 19.78
N GLN A 45 -3.89 15.14 20.73
CA GLN A 45 -3.82 16.32 21.61
C GLN A 45 -2.70 16.21 22.66
N HIS A 46 -2.16 15.01 22.86
CA HIS A 46 -1.25 14.70 23.99
C HIS A 46 0.11 14.13 23.58
N HIS A 47 0.60 14.41 22.36
CA HIS A 47 1.93 13.95 21.95
C HIS A 47 3.03 14.88 22.46
N SER A 48 3.42 14.71 23.72
CA SER A 48 4.41 15.53 24.43
C SER A 48 5.87 15.28 24.01
N PHE A 49 6.13 14.27 23.17
CA PHE A 49 7.48 13.84 22.78
C PHE A 49 7.57 13.67 21.27
N PRO A 50 8.76 13.73 20.63
CA PRO A 50 8.89 13.43 19.22
C PRO A 50 8.40 12.01 18.91
N CYS A 51 7.72 11.84 17.77
CA CYS A 51 7.27 10.53 17.30
C CYS A 51 8.48 9.65 16.96
N LEU A 52 8.75 8.63 17.79
CA LEU A 52 9.89 7.72 17.62
C LEU A 52 9.51 6.41 16.93
N SER A 53 8.23 6.03 16.99
CA SER A 53 7.71 4.79 16.41
C SER A 53 6.21 4.89 16.18
N ASP A 54 5.74 4.43 15.02
CA ASP A 54 4.31 4.33 14.69
C ASP A 54 3.54 3.48 15.71
N ARG A 55 4.17 2.45 16.28
CA ARG A 55 3.55 1.62 17.33
C ARG A 55 3.28 2.40 18.61
N LEU A 56 4.22 3.25 19.03
CA LEU A 56 4.05 4.10 20.21
C LEU A 56 2.97 5.15 19.97
N CYS A 57 2.98 5.76 18.79
CA CYS A 57 1.94 6.69 18.34
C CYS A 57 0.56 6.03 18.32
N THR A 58 0.43 4.85 17.71
CA THR A 58 -0.82 4.08 17.68
C THR A 58 -1.34 3.76 19.08
N ASN A 59 -0.46 3.30 19.98
CA ASN A 59 -0.86 2.96 21.34
C ASN A 59 -1.37 4.20 22.11
N GLN A 60 -0.71 5.35 21.92
CA GLN A 60 -1.17 6.63 22.49
C GLN A 60 -2.53 7.05 21.91
N CYS A 61 -2.71 6.97 20.60
CA CYS A 61 -4.00 7.28 19.94
C CYS A 61 -5.13 6.39 20.48
N ILE A 62 -4.89 5.08 20.63
CA ILE A 62 -5.87 4.15 21.19
C ILE A 62 -6.20 4.52 22.65
N LYS A 63 -5.20 4.92 23.45
CA LYS A 63 -5.39 5.39 24.83
C LYS A 63 -6.16 6.71 24.94
N GLU A 64 -5.97 7.64 24.00
CA GLU A 64 -6.77 8.88 23.94
C GLU A 64 -8.26 8.58 23.69
N GLY A 65 -8.57 7.41 23.14
CA GLY A 65 -9.92 6.91 22.94
C GLY A 65 -10.53 7.43 21.64
N GLY A 66 -11.23 6.56 20.94
CA GLY A 66 -11.89 6.89 19.66
C GLY A 66 -10.97 6.87 18.44
N TRP A 67 -9.70 6.45 18.58
CA TRP A 67 -8.78 6.20 17.46
C TRP A 67 -8.44 4.72 17.36
N THR A 68 -8.21 4.23 16.14
CA THR A 68 -7.88 2.81 15.88
C THR A 68 -6.44 2.62 15.38
N ALA A 69 -5.80 3.67 14.88
CA ALA A 69 -4.43 3.63 14.39
C ALA A 69 -3.72 4.98 14.63
N GLY A 70 -2.39 4.98 14.52
CA GLY A 70 -1.58 6.19 14.54
C GLY A 70 -0.36 6.04 13.63
N SER A 71 0.03 7.11 12.95
CA SER A 71 1.25 7.15 12.14
C SER A 71 2.13 8.34 12.50
N CYS A 72 3.44 8.09 12.52
CA CYS A 72 4.45 9.12 12.68
C CYS A 72 4.70 9.82 11.35
N HIS A 73 4.39 11.12 11.31
CA HIS A 73 4.81 12.00 10.24
C HIS A 73 5.91 12.92 10.75
N HIS A 74 7.16 12.66 10.35
CA HIS A 74 8.35 13.28 10.93
C HIS A 74 8.40 13.10 12.45
N ARG A 75 8.20 14.18 13.22
CA ARG A 75 8.19 14.16 14.69
C ARG A 75 6.77 14.23 15.26
N PHE A 76 5.75 14.27 14.41
CA PHE A 76 4.35 14.41 14.82
C PHE A 76 3.62 13.08 14.72
N CYS A 77 2.89 12.74 15.78
CA CYS A 77 1.95 11.62 15.76
C CYS A 77 0.61 12.09 15.16
N THR A 78 0.09 11.34 14.19
CA THR A 78 -1.22 11.57 13.57
C THR A 78 -2.11 10.36 13.84
N CYS A 79 -3.22 10.56 14.55
CA CYS A 79 -4.16 9.52 14.84
C CYS A 79 -5.15 9.32 13.69
N GLN A 80 -5.57 8.08 13.49
CA GLN A 80 -6.43 7.64 12.41
C GLN A 80 -7.56 6.78 12.96
N LYS A 81 -8.75 6.97 12.42
CA LYS A 81 -9.93 6.14 12.74
C LYS A 81 -10.79 5.94 11.51
N ALA A 82 -11.57 4.87 11.52
CA ALA A 82 -12.62 4.69 10.54
C ALA A 82 -13.74 5.74 10.74
N CYS A 83 -14.10 6.39 9.65
CA CYS A 83 -15.34 7.10 9.40
C CYS A 83 -15.84 6.74 7.98
#